data_AF-A0A2E0H7M2-F1
#
_entry.id   AF-A0A2E0H7M2-F1
#
_cell.length_a   1.000
_cell.length_b   1.000
_cell.length_c   1.000
_cell.angle_alpha   90.00
_cell.angle_beta   90.00
_cell.angle_gamma   90.00
#
_symmetry.space_group_name_H-M   'P 1'
#
loop_
_entity.id
_entity.type
_entity.pdbx_description
1 polymer ?
#
loop_
_entity_poly.entity_id
_entity_poly.type
_entity_poly.pdbx_seq_one_letter_code
_entity_poly.pdbx_strand_id
1 'polypeptide(L)'
;MIDLPNDHSLISLDVFKSDEQFILASKDGRGFIAASEDLIAQTKTGKQVLNISGDTKASICVPVNGDSIAVVGTNRKLLIFSKEELPQLAKGKGVILQKYKDGKLSDIKSFNVSDGLSWHMNGGRQRTETELSTWIGKRASAGRMPPTGFPRPPKFN
;
A
#
# COMPACT_ATOMS: atom_id res chain seq x y z
N MET A 1 17.35 -2.97 -20.47
CA MET A 1 16.12 -3.02 -21.30
C MET A 1 15.21 -4.10 -20.73
N ILE A 2 14.03 -3.70 -20.26
CA ILE A 2 12.98 -4.59 -19.72
C ILE A 2 12.07 -5.05 -20.87
N ASP A 3 11.59 -6.28 -20.81
CA ASP A 3 10.60 -6.82 -21.74
C ASP A 3 9.23 -6.80 -21.05
N LEU A 4 8.48 -5.70 -21.28
CA LEU A 4 7.17 -5.46 -20.67
C LEU A 4 6.07 -5.75 -21.69
N PRO A 5 5.13 -6.67 -21.41
CA PRO A 5 3.98 -6.90 -22.28
C PRO A 5 3.13 -5.65 -22.47
N ASN A 6 2.53 -5.49 -23.65
CA ASN A 6 1.78 -4.29 -24.05
C ASN A 6 0.57 -3.95 -23.15
N ASP A 7 0.02 -4.94 -22.43
CA ASP A 7 -1.13 -4.82 -21.54
C ASP A 7 -0.74 -4.56 -20.06
N HIS A 8 0.55 -4.42 -19.79
CA HIS A 8 1.08 -4.07 -18.48
C HIS A 8 1.42 -2.57 -18.38
N SER A 9 1.23 -2.01 -17.18
CA SER A 9 1.62 -0.64 -16.86
C SER A 9 2.60 -0.64 -15.69
N LEU A 10 3.58 0.26 -15.74
CA LEU A 10 4.48 0.50 -14.61
C LEU A 10 3.73 1.24 -13.50
N ILE A 11 3.81 0.72 -12.27
CA ILE A 11 3.16 1.30 -11.10
C ILE A 11 4.14 2.01 -10.15
N SER A 12 5.41 1.61 -10.17
CA SER A 12 6.49 2.20 -9.38
C SER A 12 7.83 2.03 -10.09
N LEU A 13 8.78 2.88 -9.74
CA LEU A 13 10.19 2.78 -10.13
C LEU A 13 11.04 3.23 -8.95
N ASP A 14 11.82 2.31 -8.41
CA ASP A 14 12.66 2.53 -7.24
C ASP A 14 14.10 2.09 -7.53
N VAL A 15 15.08 2.80 -6.99
CA VAL A 15 16.49 2.41 -7.08
C VAL A 15 16.77 1.38 -6.01
N PHE A 16 17.32 0.22 -6.40
CA PHE A 16 17.66 -0.83 -5.45
C PHE A 16 18.61 -0.33 -4.35
N LYS A 17 18.26 -0.65 -3.11
CA LYS A 17 19.11 -0.54 -1.93
C LYS A 17 18.92 -1.81 -1.10
N SER A 18 20.03 -2.31 -0.55
CA SER A 18 20.04 -3.44 0.38
C SER A 18 19.22 -3.10 1.62
N ASP A 19 18.60 -4.11 2.22
CA ASP A 19 17.91 -4.03 3.51
C ASP A 19 16.68 -3.11 3.54
N GLU A 20 16.18 -2.71 2.36
CA GLU A 20 14.90 -2.04 2.23
C GLU A 20 13.75 -3.05 2.13
N GLN A 21 12.58 -2.64 2.57
CA GLN A 21 11.36 -3.45 2.50
C GLN A 21 10.29 -2.67 1.75
N PHE A 22 9.44 -3.39 1.01
CA PHE A 22 8.36 -2.81 0.22
C PHE A 22 7.03 -3.48 0.55
N ILE A 23 5.97 -2.69 0.65
CA ILE A 23 4.60 -3.18 0.68
C ILE A 23 4.16 -3.38 -0.77
N LEU A 24 3.81 -4.61 -1.11
CA LEU A 24 3.19 -4.95 -2.38
C LEU A 24 1.71 -5.24 -2.16
N ALA A 25 0.84 -4.64 -2.98
CA ALA A 25 -0.59 -4.93 -2.89
C ALA A 25 -1.33 -4.84 -4.23
N SER A 26 -2.40 -5.64 -4.33
CA SER A 26 -3.35 -5.67 -5.44
C SER A 26 -4.61 -4.86 -5.13
N LYS A 27 -5.34 -4.46 -6.19
CA LYS A 27 -6.56 -3.65 -6.06
C LYS A 27 -7.66 -4.31 -5.22
N ASP A 28 -7.69 -5.64 -5.12
CA ASP A 28 -8.66 -6.37 -4.29
C ASP A 28 -8.36 -6.31 -2.80
N GLY A 29 -7.29 -5.61 -2.37
CA GLY A 29 -7.01 -5.37 -0.96
C GLY A 29 -6.13 -6.39 -0.28
N ARG A 30 -5.38 -7.17 -1.06
CA ARG A 30 -4.40 -8.11 -0.52
C ARG A 30 -2.99 -7.61 -0.73
N GLY A 31 -2.14 -7.83 0.27
CA GLY A 31 -0.75 -7.41 0.21
C GLY A 31 0.11 -8.07 1.28
N PHE A 32 1.40 -7.79 1.20
CA PHE A 32 2.44 -8.29 2.10
C PHE A 32 3.69 -7.41 2.00
N ILE A 33 4.62 -7.58 2.93
CA ILE A 33 5.93 -6.95 2.88
C ILE A 33 6.91 -7.88 2.14
N ALA A 34 7.69 -7.34 1.21
CA ALA A 34 8.78 -8.05 0.54
C ALA A 34 10.11 -7.36 0.86
N ALA A 35 11.17 -8.13 1.05
CA ALA A 35 12.52 -7.57 1.11
C ALA A 35 12.96 -7.13 -0.30
N SER A 36 13.78 -6.08 -0.41
CA SER A 36 14.22 -5.56 -1.71
C SER A 36 14.99 -6.60 -2.52
N GLU A 37 15.72 -7.51 -1.85
CA GLU A 37 16.43 -8.64 -2.44
C GLU A 37 15.48 -9.62 -3.13
N ASP A 38 14.27 -9.79 -2.58
CA ASP A 38 13.24 -10.64 -3.18
C ASP A 38 12.64 -10.03 -4.46
N LEU A 39 12.84 -8.73 -4.70
CA LEU A 39 12.32 -8.02 -5.88
C LEU A 39 13.29 -8.03 -7.07
N ILE A 40 14.53 -8.48 -6.88
CA ILE A 40 15.52 -8.56 -7.96
C ILE A 40 15.15 -9.68 -8.93
N ALA A 41 15.11 -9.34 -10.22
CA ALA A 41 14.95 -10.29 -11.32
C ALA A 41 16.27 -10.48 -12.06
N GLN A 42 16.56 -11.72 -12.47
CA GLN A 42 17.75 -12.05 -13.27
C GLN A 42 17.51 -11.96 -14.79
N THR A 43 16.24 -11.95 -15.22
CA THR A 43 15.84 -11.96 -16.62
C THR A 43 15.17 -10.65 -17.02
N LYS A 44 15.19 -10.33 -18.32
CA LYS A 44 14.54 -9.12 -18.86
C LYS A 44 13.01 -9.15 -18.73
N THR A 45 12.42 -10.35 -18.64
CA THR A 45 10.98 -10.57 -18.45
C THR A 45 10.53 -10.31 -17.01
N GLY A 46 11.46 -10.06 -16.08
CA GLY A 46 11.16 -9.81 -14.68
C GLY A 46 10.87 -11.08 -13.87
N LYS A 47 10.39 -10.87 -12.64
CA LYS A 47 10.03 -11.91 -11.66
C LYS A 47 8.62 -11.64 -11.16
N GLN A 48 7.78 -12.68 -11.12
CA GLN A 48 6.46 -12.56 -10.51
C GLN A 48 6.58 -12.71 -8.99
N VAL A 49 6.34 -11.61 -8.26
CA VAL A 49 6.37 -11.57 -6.80
C VAL A 49 4.95 -11.55 -6.22
N LEU A 50 4.07 -10.69 -6.75
CA LEU A 50 2.66 -10.63 -6.36
C LEU A 50 1.82 -11.53 -7.27
N ASN A 51 1.20 -12.55 -6.69
CA ASN A 51 0.30 -13.47 -7.41
C ASN A 51 -1.11 -12.87 -7.48
N ILE A 52 -1.55 -12.61 -8.69
CA ILE A 52 -2.83 -11.99 -9.01
C ILE A 52 -3.77 -13.06 -9.58
N SER A 53 -5.04 -13.03 -9.19
CA SER A 53 -6.06 -13.96 -9.66
C SER A 53 -7.29 -13.22 -10.20
N GLY A 54 -7.86 -13.68 -11.31
CA GLY A 54 -8.98 -13.02 -11.99
C GLY A 54 -8.58 -11.65 -12.54
N ASP A 55 -9.53 -10.72 -12.60
CA ASP A 55 -9.35 -9.40 -13.22
C ASP A 55 -8.71 -8.33 -12.29
N THR A 56 -8.11 -8.75 -11.17
CA THR A 56 -7.40 -7.82 -10.29
C THR A 56 -6.04 -7.45 -10.89
N LYS A 57 -5.44 -6.36 -10.42
CA LYS A 57 -4.12 -5.90 -10.86
C LYS A 57 -3.29 -5.50 -9.65
N ALA A 58 -1.97 -5.59 -9.77
CA ALA A 58 -1.05 -4.90 -8.86
C ALA A 58 -1.37 -3.41 -8.89
N SER A 59 -1.37 -2.76 -7.73
CA SER A 59 -1.67 -1.33 -7.65
C SER A 59 -0.73 -0.56 -6.75
N ILE A 60 -0.04 -1.24 -5.83
CA ILE A 60 0.83 -0.60 -4.86
C ILE A 60 2.17 -1.32 -4.81
N CYS A 61 3.23 -0.53 -4.85
CA CYS A 61 4.58 -0.86 -4.43
C CYS A 61 5.11 0.39 -3.72
N VAL A 62 5.23 0.35 -2.39
CA VAL A 62 5.70 1.49 -1.60
C VAL A 62 6.73 1.02 -0.57
N PRO A 63 7.78 1.81 -0.28
CA PRO A 63 8.73 1.46 0.76
C PRO A 63 8.06 1.42 2.14
N VAL A 64 8.50 0.49 2.97
CA VAL A 64 8.11 0.42 4.38
C VAL A 64 8.94 1.43 5.15
N ASN A 65 8.27 2.46 5.66
CA ASN A 65 8.85 3.47 6.53
C ASN A 65 8.11 3.44 7.88
N GLY A 66 8.85 3.36 8.97
CA GLY A 66 8.30 3.42 10.33
C GLY A 66 7.65 2.13 10.83
N ASP A 67 6.61 2.28 11.66
CA ASP A 67 6.00 1.21 12.46
C ASP A 67 4.54 0.90 12.09
N SER A 68 3.91 1.75 11.29
CA SER A 68 2.48 1.71 11.04
C SER A 68 2.14 1.80 9.55
N ILE A 69 1.05 1.14 9.18
CA ILE A 69 0.54 1.08 7.81
C ILE A 69 -0.87 1.65 7.78
N ALA A 70 -1.04 2.72 7.01
CA ALA A 70 -2.34 3.30 6.68
C ALA A 70 -2.81 2.77 5.32
N VAL A 71 -4.04 2.26 5.26
CA VAL A 71 -4.69 1.82 4.02
C VAL A 71 -6.01 2.56 3.85
N VAL A 72 -6.31 2.98 2.62
CA VAL A 72 -7.58 3.63 2.30
C VAL A 72 -8.24 2.98 1.10
N GLY A 73 -9.55 2.73 1.22
CA GLY A 73 -10.36 2.20 0.14
C GLY A 73 -10.98 3.27 -0.75
N THR A 74 -11.37 2.88 -1.96
CA THR A 74 -12.17 3.73 -2.87
C THR A 74 -13.52 4.10 -2.26
N ASN A 75 -14.02 3.28 -1.33
CA ASN A 75 -15.19 3.56 -0.49
C ASN A 75 -14.92 4.57 0.65
N ARG A 76 -13.75 5.21 0.65
CA ARG A 76 -13.31 6.19 1.65
C ARG A 76 -13.34 5.64 3.08
N LYS A 77 -12.86 4.41 3.27
CA LYS A 77 -12.58 3.90 4.61
C LYS A 77 -11.07 3.85 4.81
N LEU A 78 -10.59 4.53 5.84
CA LEU A 78 -9.21 4.52 6.31
C LEU A 78 -9.06 3.57 7.49
N LEU A 79 -8.00 2.77 7.47
CA LEU A 79 -7.58 1.89 8.56
C LEU A 79 -6.07 2.04 8.77
N ILE A 80 -5.65 2.11 10.02
CA ILE A 80 -4.24 2.12 10.41
C ILE A 80 -4.01 0.89 11.28
N PHE A 81 -2.97 0.12 10.99
CA PHE A 81 -2.56 -1.04 11.79
C PHE A 81 -1.03 -1.12 11.88
N SER A 82 -0.53 -1.82 12.90
CA SER A 82 0.92 -2.03 13.09
C SER A 82 1.50 -2.81 11.90
N LYS A 83 2.71 -2.44 11.46
CA LYS A 83 3.43 -3.19 10.41
C LYS A 83 3.61 -4.67 10.76
N GLU A 84 3.71 -4.99 12.04
CA GLU A 84 3.88 -6.36 12.55
C GLU A 84 2.69 -7.27 12.21
N GLU A 85 1.52 -6.69 11.96
CA GLU A 85 0.35 -7.47 11.53
C GLU A 85 0.46 -7.92 10.06
N LEU A 86 1.35 -7.33 9.27
CA LEU A 86 1.53 -7.64 7.85
C LEU A 86 2.71 -8.62 7.66
N PRO A 87 2.48 -9.84 7.15
CA PRO A 87 3.55 -10.81 6.97
C PRO A 87 4.56 -10.36 5.91
N GLN A 88 5.82 -10.72 6.14
CA GLN A 88 6.86 -10.64 5.15
C GLN A 88 6.89 -11.93 4.30
N LEU A 89 6.84 -11.81 2.98
CA LEU A 89 6.87 -12.93 2.04
C LEU A 89 7.79 -12.61 0.86
N ALA A 90 8.50 -13.62 0.35
CA ALA A 90 9.30 -13.48 -0.87
C ALA A 90 8.46 -13.47 -2.16
N LYS A 91 7.27 -14.09 -2.12
CA LYS A 91 6.25 -14.08 -3.18
C LYS A 91 4.91 -14.58 -2.63
N GLY A 92 3.80 -14.19 -3.26
CA GLY A 92 2.49 -14.74 -2.92
C GLY A 92 1.32 -13.83 -3.28
N LYS A 93 0.11 -14.24 -2.90
CA LYS A 93 -1.11 -13.43 -3.08
C LYS A 93 -1.26 -12.33 -2.01
N GLY A 94 -0.56 -12.49 -0.88
CA GLY A 94 -0.71 -11.61 0.28
C GLY A 94 -1.97 -11.89 1.11
N VAL A 95 -2.07 -11.18 2.23
CA VAL A 95 -3.19 -11.25 3.18
C VAL A 95 -4.10 -10.04 3.02
N ILE A 96 -5.34 -10.15 3.52
CA ILE A 96 -6.29 -9.03 3.50
C ILE A 96 -5.75 -7.87 4.35
N LEU A 97 -5.66 -6.69 3.75
CA LEU A 97 -5.27 -5.44 4.40
C LEU A 97 -6.47 -4.77 5.07
N GLN A 98 -7.58 -4.66 4.33
CA GLN A 98 -8.83 -4.04 4.77
C GLN A 98 -10.01 -4.77 4.11
N LYS A 99 -11.10 -4.94 4.87
CA LYS A 99 -12.35 -5.46 4.31
C LYS A 99 -13.12 -4.35 3.61
N TYR A 100 -13.37 -4.52 2.32
CA TYR A 100 -14.22 -3.60 1.54
C TYR A 100 -15.60 -4.21 1.36
N LYS A 101 -16.65 -3.43 1.66
CA LYS A 101 -18.03 -3.78 1.32
C LYS A 101 -18.33 -3.42 -0.15
N ASP A 102 -18.08 -2.15 -0.50
CA ASP A 102 -18.38 -1.56 -1.80
C ASP A 102 -17.18 -0.77 -2.34
N GLY A 103 -16.01 -1.41 -2.41
CA GLY A 103 -14.79 -0.73 -2.81
C GLY A 103 -13.59 -1.64 -3.05
N LYS A 104 -12.50 -1.02 -3.45
CA LYS A 104 -11.20 -1.63 -3.68
C LYS A 104 -10.14 -0.85 -2.92
N LEU A 105 -8.93 -1.38 -2.82
CA LEU A 105 -7.80 -0.64 -2.30
C LEU A 105 -7.53 0.58 -3.20
N SER A 106 -7.45 1.75 -2.59
CA SER A 106 -7.16 3.02 -3.28
C SER A 106 -5.70 3.41 -3.10
N ASP A 107 -5.20 3.38 -1.86
CA ASP A 107 -3.82 3.79 -1.57
C ASP A 107 -3.31 3.19 -0.25
N ILE A 108 -1.98 3.15 -0.09
CA ILE A 108 -1.28 2.69 1.13
C ILE A 108 -0.15 3.66 1.45
N LYS A 109 0.05 3.95 2.74
CA LYS A 109 1.21 4.69 3.23
C LYS A 109 1.78 4.02 4.48
N SER A 110 3.10 3.84 4.50
CA SER A 110 3.85 3.45 5.69
C SER A 110 4.43 4.69 6.36
N PHE A 111 4.34 4.79 7.69
CA PHE A 111 4.81 5.93 8.48
C PHE A 111 5.11 5.53 9.94
N ASN A 112 5.79 6.40 10.71
CA ASN A 112 5.82 6.27 12.17
C ASN A 112 4.56 6.87 12.76
N VAL A 113 3.86 6.14 13.62
CA VAL A 113 2.63 6.66 14.26
C VAL A 113 2.90 7.94 15.06
N SER A 114 4.10 8.08 15.64
CA SER A 114 4.53 9.27 16.40
C SER A 114 4.59 10.54 15.57
N ASP A 115 4.89 10.42 14.28
CA ASP A 115 5.08 11.57 13.38
C ASP A 115 3.74 12.04 12.79
N GLY A 116 2.67 11.26 12.98
CA GLY A 116 1.36 11.49 12.41
C GLY A 116 1.23 11.05 10.95
N LEU A 117 -0.02 10.92 10.50
CA LEU A 117 -0.34 10.55 9.13
C LEU A 117 -0.48 11.80 8.27
N SER A 118 0.34 11.91 7.22
CA SER A 118 0.30 13.05 6.32
C SER A 118 -0.28 12.72 4.94
N TRP A 119 -0.95 13.70 4.33
CA TRP A 119 -1.45 13.62 2.96
C TRP A 119 -1.46 14.99 2.26
N HIS A 120 -1.39 14.97 0.94
CA HIS A 120 -1.55 16.16 0.11
C HIS A 120 -3.02 16.51 -0.07
N MET A 121 -3.34 17.80 -0.05
CA MET A 121 -4.65 18.36 -0.31
C MET A 121 -4.62 19.13 -1.65
N ASN A 122 -5.81 19.41 -2.17
CA ASN A 122 -5.95 20.27 -3.35
C ASN A 122 -5.26 21.63 -3.12
N GLY A 123 -4.55 22.12 -4.15
CA GLY A 123 -3.79 23.37 -4.07
C GLY A 123 -2.40 23.22 -3.45
N GLY A 124 -1.85 22.00 -3.40
CA GLY A 124 -0.44 21.75 -3.02
C GLY A 124 -0.15 21.86 -1.51
N ARG A 125 -1.18 21.96 -0.67
CA ARG A 125 -1.03 21.98 0.79
C ARG A 125 -0.85 20.56 1.30
N GLN A 126 0.01 20.35 2.29
CA GLN A 126 0.12 19.10 3.01
C GLN A 126 -0.55 19.24 4.38
N ARG A 127 -1.31 18.23 4.79
CA ARG A 127 -1.85 18.11 6.15
C ARG A 127 -1.22 16.91 6.83
N THR A 128 -0.94 17.04 8.12
CA THR A 128 -0.54 15.95 9.02
C THR A 128 -1.55 15.86 10.15
N GLU A 129 -2.03 14.66 10.44
CA GLU A 129 -2.92 14.35 11.56
C GLU A 129 -2.17 13.52 12.59
N THR A 130 -2.13 13.98 13.84
CA THR A 130 -1.43 13.29 14.94
C THR A 130 -2.41 12.51 15.82
N GLU A 131 -3.69 12.91 15.86
CA GLU A 131 -4.72 12.23 16.65
C GLU A 131 -5.32 11.05 15.88
N LEU A 132 -4.58 9.94 15.84
CA LEU A 132 -4.87 8.81 14.95
C LEU A 132 -5.75 7.70 15.56
N SER A 133 -6.08 7.80 16.85
CA SER A 133 -6.81 6.76 17.62
C SER A 133 -8.10 6.28 16.96
N THR A 134 -8.79 7.16 16.22
CA THR A 134 -10.04 6.85 15.51
C THR A 134 -9.85 5.83 14.37
N TRP A 135 -8.67 5.80 13.74
CA TRP A 135 -8.39 4.95 12.57
C TRP A 135 -7.51 3.76 12.90
N ILE A 136 -6.87 3.74 14.08
CA ILE A 136 -6.11 2.60 14.56
C ILE A 136 -7.06 1.44 14.86
N GLY A 137 -6.75 0.27 14.33
CA GLY A 137 -7.51 -0.95 14.57
C GLY A 137 -6.79 -2.20 14.04
N LYS A 138 -7.42 -3.37 14.21
CA LYS A 138 -6.86 -4.63 13.70
C LYS A 138 -6.85 -4.67 12.18
N ARG A 139 -5.80 -5.24 11.58
CA ARG A 139 -5.73 -5.53 10.14
C ARG A 139 -6.96 -6.33 9.69
N ALA A 140 -7.39 -6.11 8.45
CA ALA A 140 -8.61 -6.69 7.87
C ALA A 140 -9.92 -6.22 8.52
N SER A 141 -9.89 -5.17 9.34
CA SER A 141 -11.10 -4.43 9.72
C SER A 141 -11.63 -3.60 8.54
N ALA A 142 -12.85 -3.08 8.67
CA ALA A 142 -13.47 -2.26 7.62
C ALA A 142 -12.92 -0.82 7.55
N GLY A 143 -12.31 -0.31 8.61
CA GLY A 143 -11.86 1.09 8.72
C GLY A 143 -12.99 2.09 9.02
N ARG A 144 -12.62 3.37 9.14
CA ARG A 144 -13.51 4.51 9.44
C ARG A 144 -13.42 5.58 8.36
N MET A 145 -14.34 6.55 8.36
CA MET A 145 -14.26 7.68 7.43
C MET A 145 -12.97 8.46 7.69
N PRO A 146 -12.16 8.81 6.66
CA PRO A 146 -10.93 9.57 6.85
C PRO A 146 -11.24 10.98 7.37
N PRO A 147 -10.23 11.69 7.91
CA PRO A 147 -10.37 13.06 8.40
C PRO A 147 -11.01 14.01 7.39
N THR A 148 -11.66 15.06 7.89
CA THR A 148 -12.18 16.13 7.04
C THR A 148 -11.05 16.75 6.23
N GLY A 149 -11.27 16.94 4.92
CA GLY A 149 -10.25 17.44 3.99
C GLY A 149 -9.38 16.36 3.34
N PHE A 150 -9.62 15.07 3.63
CA PHE A 150 -8.93 13.98 2.91
C PHE A 150 -9.31 13.94 1.41
N PRO A 151 -8.35 13.80 0.49
CA PRO A 151 -8.54 13.97 -0.96
C PRO A 151 -9.64 13.12 -1.57
N ARG A 152 -10.15 13.60 -2.71
CA ARG A 152 -11.06 12.87 -3.62
C ARG A 152 -10.41 12.90 -5.01
N PRO A 153 -9.91 11.77 -5.54
CA PRO A 153 -9.94 10.39 -5.00
C PRO A 153 -9.11 10.21 -3.71
N PRO A 154 -9.40 9.19 -2.87
CA PRO A 154 -8.72 9.01 -1.60
C PRO A 154 -7.30 8.46 -1.81
N LYS A 155 -6.33 9.37 -1.86
CA LYS A 155 -4.90 9.11 -1.97
C LYS A 155 -4.13 9.94 -0.94
N PHE A 156 -2.94 9.47 -0.57
CA PHE A 156 -2.07 10.18 0.36
C PHE A 156 -1.14 11.18 -0.35
N ASN A 157 -0.78 10.93 -1.61
CA ASN A 157 0.15 11.74 -2.41
C ASN A 157 -0.54 12.64 -3.43
#